data_AF-A0A950MQT9-F1
#
_entry.id   AF-A0A950MQT9-F1
#
_cell.length_a   1.000
_cell.length_b   1.000
_cell.length_c   1.000
_cell.angle_alpha   90.00
_cell.angle_beta   90.00
_cell.angle_gamma   90.00
#
_symmetry.space_group_name_H-M   'P 1'
#
loop_
_entity.id
_entity.type
_entity.pdbx_description
1 polymer ?
#
loop_
_entity_poly.entity_id
_entity_poly.type
_entity_poly.pdbx_seq_one_letter_code
_entity_poly.pdbx_strand_id
1 'polypeptide(L)'
;MTCADFQERLPELFETHADLSADEHLKTCENCAALVRDLEYIAQQAKLLLPIHDPSPGVWENIRTAIRNEQGSKGGPLKPPVPPAAGR
;
A
#
# COMPACT_ATOMS: atom_id res chain seq x y z
N MET A 1 -15.51 7.84 -18.82
CA MET A 1 -14.48 6.82 -19.12
C MET A 1 -15.16 5.49 -19.37
N THR A 2 -14.59 4.63 -20.21
CA THR A 2 -15.09 3.26 -20.38
C THR A 2 -14.62 2.38 -19.21
N CYS A 3 -15.21 1.18 -19.07
CA CYS A 3 -14.77 0.23 -18.07
C CYS A 3 -13.31 -0.21 -18.29
N ALA A 4 -12.87 -0.32 -19.55
CA ALA A 4 -11.50 -0.66 -19.89
C ALA A 4 -10.52 0.43 -19.42
N ASP A 5 -10.81 1.70 -19.77
CA ASP A 5 -9.97 2.84 -19.35
C ASP A 5 -9.87 2.94 -17.82
N PHE A 6 -10.96 2.63 -17.10
CA PHE A 6 -10.96 2.63 -15.64
C PHE A 6 -10.12 1.48 -15.09
N GLN A 7 -10.28 0.26 -15.62
CA GLN A 7 -9.56 -0.92 -15.14
C GLN A 7 -8.05 -0.84 -15.39
N GLU A 8 -7.61 -0.22 -16.49
CA GLU A 8 -6.18 0.02 -16.76
C GLU A 8 -5.52 0.90 -15.69
N ARG A 9 -6.28 1.79 -15.05
CA ARG A 9 -5.81 2.69 -14.00
C ARG A 9 -5.86 2.08 -12.60
N LEU A 10 -6.51 0.94 -12.41
CA LEU A 10 -6.68 0.31 -11.10
C LEU A 10 -5.34 0.07 -10.37
N PRO A 11 -4.27 -0.45 -11.01
CA PRO A 11 -3.00 -0.69 -10.32
C PRO A 11 -2.45 0.56 -9.62
N GLU A 12 -2.37 1.67 -10.34
CA GLU A 12 -1.89 2.96 -9.80
C GLU A 12 -2.81 3.49 -8.69
N LEU A 13 -4.13 3.36 -8.88
CA LEU A 13 -5.13 3.78 -7.90
C LEU A 13 -4.98 3.00 -6.58
N PHE A 14 -4.75 1.68 -6.64
CA PHE A 14 -4.51 0.85 -5.45
C PHE A 14 -3.15 1.13 -4.79
N GLU A 15 -2.10 1.44 -5.56
CA GLU A 15 -0.77 1.83 -5.02
C GLU A 15 -0.83 3.12 -4.20
N THR A 16 -1.66 4.08 -4.61
CA THR A 16 -1.82 5.35 -3.87
C THR A 16 -2.61 5.20 -2.57
N HIS A 17 -3.26 4.06 -2.34
CA HIS A 17 -4.22 3.84 -1.24
C HIS A 17 -5.31 4.93 -1.16
N ALA A 18 -5.66 5.53 -2.30
CA ALA A 18 -6.72 6.53 -2.37
C ALA A 18 -8.09 5.90 -2.15
N ASP A 19 -9.03 6.70 -1.63
CA ASP A 19 -10.43 6.30 -1.53
C ASP A 19 -11.07 6.27 -2.93
N LEU A 20 -11.27 5.05 -3.45
CA LEU A 20 -11.83 4.83 -4.78
C LEU A 20 -13.34 5.09 -4.84
N SER A 21 -14.03 5.11 -3.69
CA SER A 21 -15.49 5.29 -3.64
C SER A 21 -15.94 6.66 -4.17
N ALA A 22 -15.04 7.64 -4.19
CA ALA A 22 -15.28 8.97 -4.72
C ALA A 22 -15.23 9.04 -6.26
N ASP A 23 -14.71 8.02 -6.95
CA ASP A 23 -14.57 8.02 -8.41
C ASP A 23 -15.94 8.02 -9.11
N GLU A 24 -16.12 8.94 -10.06
CA GLU A 24 -17.37 9.12 -10.79
C GLU A 24 -17.80 7.88 -11.59
N HIS A 25 -16.85 7.08 -12.07
CA HIS A 25 -17.18 5.84 -12.79
C HIS A 25 -17.81 4.80 -11.86
N LEU A 26 -17.33 4.69 -10.62
CA LEU A 26 -17.88 3.72 -9.66
C LEU A 26 -19.29 4.09 -9.19
N LYS A 27 -19.65 5.37 -9.20
CA LYS A 27 -21.03 5.81 -8.88
C LYS A 27 -22.05 5.41 -9.94
N THR A 28 -21.59 5.15 -11.17
CA THR A 28 -22.45 4.95 -12.34
C THR A 28 -22.32 3.56 -12.96
N CYS A 29 -21.28 2.79 -12.61
CA CYS A 29 -21.01 1.45 -13.13
C CYS A 29 -20.93 0.40 -12.02
N GLU A 30 -22.02 -0.34 -11.81
CA GLU A 30 -22.08 -1.38 -10.77
C GLU A 30 -21.07 -2.51 -10.99
N ASN A 31 -20.77 -2.87 -12.24
CA ASN A 31 -19.78 -3.91 -12.53
C ASN A 31 -18.38 -3.53 -12.05
N CYS A 32 -17.96 -2.29 -12.28
CA CYS A 32 -16.67 -1.80 -11.81
C CYS A 32 -16.67 -1.58 -10.29
N ALA A 33 -17.80 -1.16 -9.70
CA ALA A 33 -17.93 -1.07 -8.25
C ALA A 33 -17.82 -2.45 -7.58
N ALA A 34 -18.44 -3.49 -8.16
CA ALA A 34 -18.31 -4.87 -7.70
C ALA A 34 -16.87 -5.37 -7.80
N LEU A 35 -16.21 -5.13 -8.94
CA LEU A 35 -14.80 -5.49 -9.14
C LEU A 35 -13.89 -4.87 -8.08
N VAL A 36 -14.05 -3.57 -7.79
CA VAL A 36 -13.24 -2.89 -6.75
C VAL A 36 -13.45 -3.52 -5.38
N ARG A 37 -14.72 -3.79 -4.99
CA ARG A 37 -15.03 -4.45 -3.72
C ARG A 37 -14.38 -5.84 -3.63
N ASP A 38 -14.40 -6.61 -4.72
CA ASP A 38 -13.78 -7.94 -4.77
C ASP A 38 -12.26 -7.84 -4.63
N LEU A 39 -11.61 -6.89 -5.30
CA LEU A 39 -10.16 -6.66 -5.19
C LEU A 39 -9.77 -6.22 -3.77
N GLU A 40 -10.53 -5.33 -3.15
CA GLU A 40 -10.33 -4.91 -1.75
C GLU A 40 -10.50 -6.08 -0.79
N TYR A 41 -11.52 -6.92 -1.01
CA TYR A 41 -11.75 -8.11 -0.23
C TYR A 41 -10.58 -9.09 -0.34
N ILE A 42 -10.11 -9.37 -1.56
CA ILE A 42 -8.93 -10.21 -1.80
C ILE A 42 -7.71 -9.65 -1.06
N ALA A 43 -7.45 -8.35 -1.14
CA ALA A 43 -6.34 -7.70 -0.44
C ALA A 43 -6.45 -7.83 1.08
N GLN A 44 -7.65 -7.72 1.64
CA GLN A 44 -7.90 -7.94 3.07
C GLN A 44 -7.65 -9.39 3.49
N GLN A 45 -8.16 -10.36 2.71
CA GLN A 45 -7.97 -11.78 3.00
C GLN A 45 -6.51 -12.20 2.84
N ALA A 46 -5.79 -11.67 1.84
CA ALA A 46 -4.38 -11.97 1.62
C ALA A 46 -3.49 -11.61 2.82
N LYS A 47 -3.84 -10.57 3.59
CA LYS A 47 -3.13 -10.20 4.82
C LYS A 47 -3.15 -11.32 5.86
N LEU A 48 -4.20 -12.14 5.89
CA LEU A 48 -4.32 -13.28 6.81
C LEU A 48 -3.42 -14.46 6.40
N LEU A 49 -3.03 -14.51 5.13
CA LEU A 49 -2.16 -15.56 4.58
C LEU A 49 -0.68 -15.22 4.70
N LEU A 50 -0.34 -13.96 5.00
CA LEU A 50 1.05 -13.55 5.17
C LEU A 50 1.60 -14.11 6.48
N PRO A 51 2.74 -14.81 6.46
CA PRO A 51 3.37 -15.26 7.69
C PRO A 51 3.78 -14.05 8.53
N ILE A 52 3.32 -14.03 9.79
CA ILE A 52 3.69 -12.99 10.74
C ILE A 52 5.13 -13.28 11.20
N HIS A 53 6.11 -12.80 10.44
CA HIS A 53 7.50 -12.77 10.86
C HIS A 53 7.77 -11.46 11.59
N ASP A 54 8.24 -11.55 12.84
CA ASP A 54 8.75 -10.38 13.55
C ASP A 54 10.00 -9.86 12.79
N PRO A 55 10.07 -8.56 12.45
CA PRO A 55 11.28 -7.97 11.92
C PRO A 55 12.46 -8.24 12.86
N SER A 56 13.67 -8.30 12.31
CA SER A 56 14.86 -8.46 13.17
C SER A 56 15.00 -7.27 14.13
N PRO A 57 15.63 -7.45 15.31
CA PRO A 57 15.85 -6.35 16.26
C PRO A 57 16.53 -5.12 15.63
N GLY A 58 17.41 -5.33 14.65
CA GLY A 58 18.06 -4.23 13.92
C GLY A 58 17.09 -3.39 13.08
N VAL A 59 16.05 -4.00 12.49
CA VAL A 59 14.99 -3.26 11.78
C VAL A 59 14.23 -2.36 12.75
N TRP A 60 13.91 -2.87 13.94
CA TRP A 60 13.23 -2.08 14.97
C TRP A 60 14.08 -0.90 15.48
N GLU A 61 15.38 -1.08 15.69
CA GLU A 61 16.29 0.03 16.05
C GLU A 61 16.39 1.08 14.94
N ASN A 62 16.42 0.66 13.68
CA ASN A 62 16.45 1.57 12.54
C ASN A 62 15.16 2.40 12.46
N ILE A 63 13.99 1.77 12.63
CA ILE A 63 12.69 2.45 12.67
C ILE A 63 12.65 3.47 13.82
N ARG A 64 13.08 3.07 15.03
CA ARG A 64 13.12 3.97 16.20
C ARG A 64 14.03 5.17 15.96
N THR A 65 15.20 4.94 15.34
CA THR A 65 16.16 6.00 15.01
C THR A 65 15.60 6.95 13.96
N ALA A 66 14.96 6.43 12.90
CA ALA A 66 14.32 7.24 11.86
C ALA A 66 13.22 8.15 12.46
N ILE A 67 12.32 7.59 13.26
CA ILE A 67 11.25 8.34 13.93
C ILE A 67 11.80 9.44 14.83
N ARG A 68 12.85 9.16 15.63
CA ARG A 68 13.50 10.19 16.47
C ARG A 68 14.13 11.30 15.62
N ASN A 69 14.74 10.94 14.50
CA ASN A 69 15.37 11.90 13.60
C ASN A 69 14.33 12.78 12.88
N GLU A 70 13.15 12.24 12.54
CA GLU A 70 12.03 13.02 11.99
C GLU A 70 11.45 14.00 13.01
N GLN A 71 11.34 13.60 14.28
CA GLN A 71 10.88 14.49 15.35
C GLN A 71 11.89 15.59 15.68
N GLY A 72 13.19 15.33 15.48
CA GLY A 72 14.27 16.29 15.66
C GLY A 72 14.60 17.15 14.42
N SER A 73 14.23 16.68 13.22
CA SER A 73 14.60 17.29 11.94
C SER A 73 13.36 17.60 11.12
N LYS A 74 13.03 18.89 11.02
CA LYS A 74 11.98 19.36 10.12
C LYS A 74 12.31 18.98 8.67
N GLY A 75 11.59 18.00 8.14
CA GLY A 75 11.24 17.85 6.72
C GLY A 75 12.39 17.54 5.75
N GLY A 76 12.69 16.25 5.55
CA GLY A 76 13.45 15.77 4.40
C GLY A 76 12.98 14.37 3.95
N PRO A 77 13.09 14.00 2.66
CA PRO A 77 12.48 12.78 2.14
C PRO A 77 13.16 11.53 2.71
N LEU A 78 12.34 10.61 3.22
CA LEU A 78 12.76 9.31 3.75
C LEU A 78 13.39 8.46 2.64
N LYS A 79 14.65 8.06 2.82
CA LYS A 79 15.23 6.99 2.01
C LYS A 79 14.67 5.65 2.51
N PRO A 80 14.16 4.78 1.63
CA PRO A 80 13.64 3.49 2.04
C PRO A 80 14.77 2.65 2.67
N PRO A 81 14.45 1.84 3.69
CA PRO A 81 15.42 0.97 4.33
C PRO A 81 15.96 -0.05 3.31
N VAL A 82 17.29 -0.13 3.20
CA VAL A 82 17.96 -1.12 2.36
C VAL A 82 17.81 -2.49 3.03
N PRO A 83 17.26 -3.51 2.35
CA PRO A 83 17.13 -4.84 2.94
C PRO A 83 18.52 -5.44 3.23
N PRO A 84 18.69 -6.19 4.33
CA PRO A 84 19.95 -6.87 4.61
C PRO A 84 20.24 -7.89 3.50
N ALA A 85 21.48 -7.87 3.00
CA ALA A 85 21.92 -8.80 1.97
C ALA A 85 21.76 -10.24 2.45
N ALA A 86 21.04 -11.05 1.67
CA ALA A 86 20.90 -12.48 1.90
C ALA A 86 22.31 -13.12 1.87
N GLY A 87 22.82 -13.48 3.05
CA GLY A 87 24.05 -14.25 3.20
C GLY A 87 23.84 -15.66 2.64
N ARG A 88 24.82 -16.12 1.85
CA ARG A 88 24.90 -17.48 1.28
C ARG A 88 25.24 -18.51 2.33
#